data_AF-A0A963II62-F1
#
_entry.id   AF-A0A963II62-F1
#
_cell.length_a   1.000
_cell.length_b   1.000
_cell.length_c   1.000
_cell.angle_alpha   90.00
_cell.angle_beta   90.00
_cell.angle_gamma   90.00
#
_symmetry.space_group_name_H-M   'P 1'
#
loop_
_entity.id
_entity.type
_entity.pdbx_description
1 polymer ?
#
loop_
_entity_poly.entity_id
_entity_poly.type
_entity_poly.pdbx_seq_one_letter_code
_entity_poly.pdbx_strand_id
1 'polypeptide(L)'
;SPEARAQQQSDVLPAVDNARIERAGNVRWLVVKGSPEKLWDPVKEFWQETGFVIALDEPSAGVMETDWAENRAKIPQDFIRNILGKVIDSVYSTAERDKFRTRLEPGITPGTTDIFISHRGMYEIFVTEGREQTKWQPRPADPELEAEMLRRLMIRLGSDEKHAAAALQAAKEKAVERATLTRGDDGAGTLEVDESFERAWRRVGLALDRVGFTVIDRDRSRGLYFVRYVDPEIDNEKKEDGFFARLNPFKSSSDGKQQIQYRIFVKDAGSRSTVQVLTPEGGIDKSETSKRILNLLYDQLK
;
A
#
# COMPACT_ATOMS: atom_id res chain seq x y z
N SER A 1 23.80 27.12 -45.60
CA SER A 1 23.35 25.78 -45.99
C SER A 1 23.16 24.94 -44.74
N PRO A 2 22.07 24.16 -44.60
CA PRO A 2 21.72 23.51 -43.33
C PRO A 2 22.47 22.19 -43.08
N GLU A 3 23.70 22.05 -43.57
CA GLU A 3 24.52 20.86 -43.40
C GLU A 3 25.73 21.17 -42.51
N ALA A 4 25.52 21.21 -41.20
CA ALA A 4 26.56 21.01 -40.17
C ALA A 4 25.96 21.09 -38.75
N ARG A 5 25.13 20.11 -38.37
CA ARG A 5 25.01 19.68 -36.97
C ARG A 5 24.93 18.15 -36.96
N ALA A 6 26.09 17.56 -37.19
CA ALA A 6 26.34 16.16 -36.94
C ALA A 6 26.11 15.83 -35.45
N GLN A 7 25.36 14.76 -35.22
CA GLN A 7 25.70 13.69 -34.30
C GLN A 7 26.30 14.10 -32.95
N GLN A 8 25.42 14.26 -31.96
CA GLN A 8 25.69 13.74 -30.61
C GLN A 8 24.61 12.71 -30.31
N GLN A 9 24.83 11.53 -30.88
CA GLN A 9 24.21 10.30 -30.42
C GLN A 9 24.89 10.00 -29.08
N SER A 10 24.34 10.54 -27.99
CA SER A 10 24.77 10.18 -26.65
C SER A 10 24.45 8.71 -26.47
N ASP A 11 25.51 7.92 -26.30
CA ASP A 11 25.53 6.48 -26.05
C ASP A 11 24.45 6.10 -25.03
N VAL A 12 23.29 5.66 -25.53
CA VAL A 12 22.17 5.23 -24.70
C VAL A 12 22.52 3.80 -24.31
N LEU A 13 23.00 3.63 -23.07
CA LEU A 13 23.04 2.35 -22.36
C LEU A 13 21.84 1.49 -22.82
N PRO A 14 22.01 0.21 -23.16
CA PRO A 14 20.87 -0.61 -23.54
C PRO A 14 19.83 -0.49 -22.41
N ALA A 15 18.65 0.06 -22.74
CA ALA A 15 17.55 0.14 -21.81
C ALA A 15 17.20 -1.31 -21.44
N VAL A 16 17.71 -1.77 -20.30
CA VAL A 16 17.31 -3.04 -19.75
C VAL A 16 15.93 -2.80 -19.16
N ASP A 17 14.95 -2.88 -20.07
CA ASP A 17 13.55 -2.47 -19.96
C ASP A 17 12.76 -3.50 -19.11
N ASN A 18 13.29 -3.81 -17.92
CA ASN A 18 12.79 -4.91 -17.08
C ASN A 18 11.77 -4.43 -16.05
N ALA A 19 11.79 -3.14 -15.71
CA ALA A 19 10.85 -2.54 -14.76
C ALA A 19 10.56 -1.09 -15.14
N ARG A 20 9.34 -0.61 -14.83
CA ARG A 20 8.95 0.79 -14.97
C ARG A 20 7.95 1.19 -13.89
N ILE A 21 7.95 2.45 -13.50
CA ILE A 21 6.94 2.99 -12.58
C ILE A 21 5.76 3.49 -13.41
N GLU A 22 4.57 2.96 -13.12
CA GLU A 22 3.30 3.44 -13.66
C GLU A 22 2.53 4.24 -12.61
N ARG A 23 1.59 5.06 -13.07
CA ARG A 23 0.80 5.95 -12.20
C ARG A 23 -0.65 6.07 -12.64
N ALA A 24 -1.52 6.19 -11.64
CA ALA A 24 -2.90 6.62 -11.78
C ALA A 24 -3.24 7.62 -10.66
N GLY A 25 -3.12 8.93 -10.94
CA GLY A 25 -3.20 10.02 -9.94
C GLY A 25 -2.29 9.82 -8.73
N ASN A 26 -2.81 9.69 -7.51
CA ASN A 26 -1.98 9.56 -6.30
C ASN A 26 -1.39 8.16 -6.08
N VAL A 27 -1.67 7.21 -6.99
CA VAL A 27 -1.23 5.82 -6.91
C VAL A 27 -0.09 5.58 -7.88
N ARG A 28 0.98 4.97 -7.36
CA ARG A 28 2.15 4.50 -8.13
C ARG A 28 2.33 3.01 -7.91
N TRP A 29 2.78 2.31 -8.94
CA TRP A 29 3.14 0.91 -8.85
C TRP A 29 4.29 0.60 -9.79
N LEU A 30 5.01 -0.47 -9.51
CA LEU A 30 6.09 -0.94 -10.35
C LEU A 30 5.57 -2.02 -11.27
N VAL A 31 5.76 -1.88 -12.58
CA VAL A 31 5.50 -2.94 -13.56
C VAL A 31 6.81 -3.61 -13.89
N VAL A 32 6.92 -4.91 -13.65
CA VAL A 32 8.15 -5.70 -13.82
C VAL A 32 7.90 -6.88 -14.75
N LYS A 33 8.85 -7.19 -15.64
CA LYS A 33 8.81 -8.44 -16.43
C LYS A 33 9.02 -9.66 -15.53
N GLY A 34 8.17 -10.66 -15.66
CA GLY A 34 8.17 -11.86 -14.83
C GLY A 34 6.80 -12.14 -14.23
N SER A 35 6.59 -13.38 -13.80
CA SER A 35 5.37 -13.78 -13.09
C SER A 35 5.48 -13.47 -11.59
N PRO A 36 4.37 -13.28 -10.88
CA PRO A 36 4.38 -12.99 -9.44
C PRO A 36 5.18 -14.03 -8.63
N GLU A 37 5.09 -15.31 -9.00
CA GLU A 37 5.77 -16.41 -8.31
C GLU A 37 7.29 -16.29 -8.41
N LYS A 38 7.81 -15.84 -9.57
CA LYS A 38 9.25 -15.64 -9.78
C LYS A 38 9.78 -14.40 -9.07
N LEU A 39 8.93 -13.40 -8.88
CA LEU A 39 9.29 -12.15 -8.24
C LEU A 39 9.08 -12.17 -6.72
N TRP A 40 8.40 -13.18 -6.19
CA TRP A 40 8.06 -13.28 -4.77
C TRP A 40 9.29 -13.24 -3.86
N ASP A 41 10.22 -14.19 -4.04
CA ASP A 41 11.42 -14.29 -3.21
C ASP A 41 12.33 -13.05 -3.35
N PRO A 42 12.62 -12.52 -4.56
CA PRO A 42 13.36 -11.26 -4.71
C PRO A 42 12.75 -10.08 -3.96
N VAL A 43 11.41 -9.95 -3.95
CA VAL A 43 10.72 -8.87 -3.22
C VAL A 43 10.78 -9.10 -1.71
N LYS A 44 10.69 -10.36 -1.26
CA LYS A 44 10.82 -10.73 0.15
C LYS A 44 12.24 -10.44 0.67
N GLU A 45 13.26 -10.84 -0.08
CA GLU A 45 14.67 -10.55 0.20
C GLU A 45 14.91 -9.05 0.29
N PHE A 46 14.34 -8.26 -0.63
CA PHE A 46 14.45 -6.80 -0.60
C PHE A 46 14.03 -6.21 0.76
N TRP A 47 12.90 -6.65 1.32
CA TRP A 47 12.45 -6.17 2.63
C TRP A 47 13.38 -6.59 3.76
N GLN A 48 13.85 -7.85 3.74
CA GLN A 48 14.77 -8.37 4.75
C GLN A 48 16.14 -7.66 4.71
N GLU A 49 16.70 -7.45 3.52
CA GLU A 49 17.93 -6.69 3.29
C GLU A 49 17.80 -5.23 3.71
N THR A 50 16.60 -4.65 3.57
CA THR A 50 16.28 -3.29 4.03
C THR A 50 16.11 -3.22 5.56
N GLY A 51 16.12 -4.36 6.26
CA GLY A 51 16.04 -4.46 7.72
C GLY A 51 14.63 -4.66 8.27
N PHE A 52 13.65 -4.97 7.43
CA PHE A 52 12.29 -5.29 7.85
C PHE A 52 12.13 -6.79 8.11
N VAL A 53 11.43 -7.11 9.20
CA VAL A 53 10.92 -8.47 9.44
C VAL A 53 9.62 -8.64 8.65
N ILE A 54 9.39 -9.82 8.05
CA ILE A 54 8.12 -10.15 7.40
C ILE A 54 7.17 -10.73 8.44
N ALA A 55 6.04 -10.05 8.66
CA ALA A 55 4.98 -10.47 9.59
C ALA A 55 3.89 -11.30 8.90
N LEU A 56 3.64 -11.04 7.61
CA LEU A 56 2.71 -11.81 6.77
C LEU A 56 3.40 -12.18 5.46
N ASP A 57 3.33 -13.45 5.10
CA ASP A 57 3.88 -14.01 3.86
C ASP A 57 2.82 -14.93 3.23
N GLU A 58 2.02 -14.37 2.32
CA GLU A 58 0.93 -15.09 1.65
C GLU A 58 1.11 -15.05 0.12
N PRO A 59 1.98 -15.91 -0.44
CA PRO A 59 2.25 -15.95 -1.88
C PRO A 59 1.00 -16.26 -2.71
N SER A 60 0.08 -17.08 -2.17
CA SER A 60 -1.14 -17.49 -2.85
C SER A 60 -2.09 -16.31 -3.12
N ALA A 61 -2.16 -15.36 -2.19
CA ALA A 61 -2.90 -14.11 -2.34
C ALA A 61 -2.08 -13.01 -3.04
N GLY A 62 -0.77 -13.23 -3.21
CA GLY A 62 0.17 -12.22 -3.70
C GLY A 62 0.38 -11.07 -2.71
N VAL A 63 0.26 -11.31 -1.40
CA VAL A 63 0.37 -10.27 -0.36
C VAL A 63 1.45 -10.58 0.67
N MET A 64 2.34 -9.63 0.92
CA MET A 64 3.33 -9.68 2.01
C MET A 64 3.25 -8.40 2.85
N GLU A 65 3.48 -8.51 4.15
CA GLU A 65 3.46 -7.37 5.09
C GLU A 65 4.66 -7.45 6.01
N THR A 66 5.34 -6.31 6.20
CA THR A 66 6.40 -6.19 7.20
C THR A 66 5.82 -6.12 8.61
N ASP A 67 6.62 -6.42 9.62
CA ASP A 67 6.31 -5.99 10.97
C ASP A 67 6.48 -4.46 11.10
N TRP A 68 5.90 -3.88 12.14
CA TRP A 68 6.14 -2.50 12.55
C TRP A 68 7.63 -2.31 12.89
N ALA A 69 8.30 -1.43 12.15
CA ALA A 69 9.67 -1.00 12.43
C ALA A 69 9.66 0.14 13.45
N GLU A 70 9.94 -0.17 14.71
CA GLU A 70 9.81 0.77 15.85
C GLU A 70 11.08 1.58 16.13
N ASN A 71 12.22 1.18 15.55
CA ASN A 71 13.51 1.71 15.98
C ASN A 71 14.42 1.97 14.77
N ARG A 72 14.24 3.15 14.17
CA ARG A 72 15.08 3.66 13.06
C ARG A 72 16.57 3.75 13.43
N ALA A 73 16.94 3.71 14.71
CA ALA A 73 18.34 3.69 15.17
C ALA A 73 19.11 2.40 14.81
N LYS A 74 18.42 1.33 14.38
CA LYS A 74 19.03 0.07 13.90
C LYS A 74 19.12 -0.05 12.38
N ILE A 75 18.58 0.93 11.65
CA ILE A 75 18.75 1.03 10.21
C ILE A 75 20.18 1.56 9.97
N PRO A 76 21.01 0.91 9.12
CA PRO A 76 22.40 1.33 8.90
C PRO A 76 22.51 2.84 8.64
N GLN A 77 23.44 3.52 9.33
CA GLN A 77 23.56 4.98 9.28
C GLN A 77 23.83 5.54 7.88
N ASP A 78 24.38 4.73 6.96
CA ASP A 78 24.57 5.09 5.54
C ASP A 78 23.25 5.20 4.75
N PHE A 79 22.17 4.58 5.22
CA PHE A 79 20.87 4.51 4.54
C PHE A 79 20.04 5.81 4.67
N ILE A 80 20.18 6.53 5.79
CA ILE A 80 19.35 7.70 6.15
C ILE A 80 20.04 9.05 5.86
N ARG A 81 21.37 9.10 5.89
CA ARG A 81 22.14 10.35 5.78
C ARG A 81 21.86 11.13 4.49
N ASN A 82 21.45 10.43 3.43
CA ASN A 82 21.15 11.03 2.12
C ASN A 82 19.66 11.41 1.94
N ILE A 83 18.76 11.03 2.86
CA ILE A 83 17.31 11.23 2.72
C ILE A 83 16.76 12.29 3.68
N LEU A 84 17.24 12.36 4.93
CA LEU A 84 16.56 13.15 5.98
C LEU A 84 17.26 14.45 6.38
N GLY A 85 18.26 14.92 5.62
CA GLY A 85 19.00 16.13 5.97
C GLY A 85 18.23 17.46 5.82
N LYS A 86 16.95 17.47 5.45
CA LYS A 86 16.21 18.73 5.15
C LYS A 86 14.74 18.81 5.57
N VAL A 87 14.18 17.80 6.23
CA VAL A 87 12.77 17.87 6.68
C VAL A 87 12.67 17.22 8.06
N ILE A 88 12.05 17.93 9.01
CA ILE A 88 11.77 17.56 10.40
C ILE A 88 12.88 17.92 11.40
N ASP A 89 13.06 19.22 11.57
CA ASP A 89 13.80 19.85 12.68
C ASP A 89 12.80 20.27 13.79
N SER A 90 11.89 19.37 14.18
CA SER A 90 10.96 19.63 15.30
C SER A 90 11.10 18.54 16.36
N VAL A 91 12.07 18.79 17.25
CA VAL A 91 11.99 18.57 18.69
C VAL A 91 10.59 18.16 19.18
N TYR A 92 10.50 17.00 19.84
CA TYR A 92 9.32 16.28 20.37
C TYR A 92 8.87 15.00 19.63
N SER A 93 9.71 14.32 18.84
CA SER A 93 9.32 13.00 18.29
C SER A 93 9.27 11.94 19.39
N THR A 94 8.07 11.70 19.93
CA THR A 94 7.64 10.38 20.36
C THR A 94 7.95 9.36 19.26
N ALA A 95 8.26 8.11 19.59
CA ALA A 95 8.73 7.16 18.58
C ALA A 95 7.72 7.02 17.42
N GLU A 96 8.21 6.85 16.20
CA GLU A 96 7.40 6.54 15.02
C GLU A 96 7.54 5.04 14.69
N ARG A 97 6.45 4.43 14.23
CA ARG A 97 6.45 3.07 13.68
C ARG A 97 6.01 3.11 12.23
N ASP A 98 6.75 2.40 11.39
CA ASP A 98 6.43 2.25 9.96
C ASP A 98 6.20 0.78 9.63
N LYS A 99 5.21 0.53 8.77
CA LYS A 99 4.87 -0.80 8.28
C LYS A 99 4.52 -0.70 6.81
N PHE A 100 5.02 -1.65 6.03
CA PHE A 100 4.77 -1.72 4.60
C PHE A 100 4.03 -2.99 4.25
N ARG A 101 3.08 -2.86 3.32
CA ARG A 101 2.47 -3.98 2.64
C ARG A 101 2.84 -3.92 1.18
N THR A 102 3.23 -5.07 0.63
CA THR A 102 3.51 -5.25 -0.79
C THR A 102 2.51 -6.23 -1.38
N ARG A 103 2.01 -5.89 -2.56
CA ARG A 103 1.03 -6.70 -3.28
C ARG A 103 1.49 -6.91 -4.72
N LEU A 104 1.56 -8.16 -5.14
CA LEU A 104 1.94 -8.57 -6.48
C LEU A 104 0.69 -9.02 -7.23
N GLU A 105 0.52 -8.54 -8.46
CA GLU A 105 -0.53 -9.00 -9.37
C GLU A 105 0.05 -9.36 -10.73
N PRO A 106 -0.56 -10.32 -11.45
CA PRO A 106 -0.38 -10.38 -12.89
C PRO A 106 -0.72 -9.01 -13.51
N GLY A 107 0.23 -8.44 -14.24
CA GLY A 107 0.04 -7.16 -14.92
C GLY A 107 -0.91 -7.28 -16.11
N ILE A 108 -1.39 -6.13 -16.62
CA ILE A 108 -2.22 -6.11 -17.85
C ILE A 108 -1.45 -6.70 -19.03
N THR A 109 -0.15 -6.41 -19.10
CA THR A 109 0.70 -6.97 -20.14
C THR A 109 1.02 -8.42 -19.77
N PRO A 110 0.71 -9.41 -20.63
CA PRO A 110 1.06 -10.80 -20.37
C PRO A 110 2.55 -10.95 -20.07
N GLY A 111 2.89 -11.71 -19.04
CA GLY A 111 4.27 -11.92 -18.61
C GLY A 111 4.88 -10.77 -17.80
N THR A 112 4.07 -9.80 -17.35
CA THR A 112 4.47 -8.78 -16.37
C THR A 112 3.75 -8.97 -15.03
N THR A 113 4.28 -8.33 -14.00
CA THR A 113 3.70 -8.23 -12.66
C THR A 113 3.58 -6.75 -12.27
N ASP A 114 2.41 -6.34 -11.82
CA ASP A 114 2.18 -5.05 -11.16
C ASP A 114 2.47 -5.22 -9.65
N ILE A 115 3.44 -4.48 -9.11
CA ILE A 115 3.84 -4.50 -7.69
C ILE A 115 3.43 -3.18 -7.03
N PHE A 116 2.59 -3.27 -6.02
CA PHE A 116 2.10 -2.15 -5.23
C PHE A 116 2.77 -2.16 -3.85
N ILE A 117 3.20 -1.00 -3.35
CA ILE A 117 3.68 -0.83 -1.98
C ILE A 117 2.82 0.23 -1.30
N SER A 118 2.25 -0.09 -0.15
CA SER A 118 1.50 0.84 0.70
C SER A 118 2.15 0.99 2.06
N HIS A 119 2.09 2.19 2.62
CA HIS A 119 2.65 2.52 3.92
C HIS A 119 1.56 2.73 4.97
N ARG A 120 1.77 2.17 6.18
CA ARG A 120 1.04 2.51 7.39
C ARG A 120 2.02 3.02 8.44
N GLY A 121 1.62 4.08 9.14
CA GLY A 121 2.43 4.65 10.22
C GLY A 121 1.66 4.73 11.54
N MET A 122 2.41 4.82 12.64
CA MET A 122 1.87 5.23 13.94
C MET A 122 2.79 6.25 14.61
N TYR A 123 2.19 7.21 15.32
CA TYR A 123 2.86 8.04 16.31
C TYR A 123 2.65 7.43 17.69
N GLU A 124 3.70 7.40 18.50
CA GLU A 124 3.52 7.27 19.93
C GLU A 124 2.98 8.61 20.49
N ILE A 125 2.00 8.60 21.38
CA ILE A 125 1.50 9.82 22.03
C ILE A 125 1.35 9.59 23.52
N PHE A 126 1.65 10.61 24.33
CA PHE A 126 1.40 10.55 25.77
C PHE A 126 -0.09 10.66 26.05
N VAL A 127 -0.63 9.73 26.85
CA VAL A 127 -2.06 9.70 27.21
C VAL A 127 -2.36 10.35 28.54
N THR A 128 -1.33 10.59 29.36
CA THR A 128 -1.46 11.27 30.65
C THR A 128 -0.65 12.56 30.66
N GLU A 129 -1.13 13.57 31.39
CA GLU A 129 -0.42 14.85 31.58
C GLU A 129 0.98 14.64 32.19
N GLY A 130 1.14 13.60 33.01
CA GLY A 130 2.41 13.18 33.61
C GLY A 130 3.40 12.51 32.64
N ARG A 131 3.00 12.23 31.38
CA ARG A 131 3.82 11.54 30.36
C ARG A 131 4.35 10.16 30.77
N GLU A 132 3.67 9.51 31.71
CA GLU A 132 4.06 8.19 32.22
C GLU A 132 3.52 7.05 31.36
N GLN A 133 2.48 7.32 30.57
CA GLN A 133 1.84 6.34 29.70
C GLN A 133 1.82 6.86 28.27
N THR A 134 2.19 5.99 27.33
CA THR A 134 2.10 6.25 25.90
C THR A 134 1.12 5.28 25.23
N LYS A 135 0.50 5.73 24.15
CA LYS A 135 -0.26 4.85 23.24
C LYS A 135 0.17 5.11 21.80
N TRP A 136 0.08 4.07 20.97
CA TRP A 136 0.27 4.20 19.54
C TRP A 136 -1.02 4.68 18.88
N GLN A 137 -0.93 5.78 18.15
CA GLN A 137 -2.03 6.34 17.38
C GLN A 137 -1.70 6.25 15.88
N PRO A 138 -2.62 5.77 15.03
CA PRO A 138 -2.43 5.77 13.58
C PRO A 138 -2.11 7.17 13.04
N ARG A 139 -1.14 7.25 12.13
CA ARG A 139 -0.84 8.47 11.37
C ARG A 139 -1.18 8.28 9.89
N PRO A 140 -1.37 9.37 9.12
CA PRO A 140 -1.55 9.27 7.68
C PRO A 140 -0.41 8.49 7.01
N ALA A 141 -0.77 7.72 5.97
CA ALA A 141 0.20 7.08 5.09
C ALA A 141 1.10 8.15 4.44
N ASP A 142 2.33 7.78 4.09
CA ASP A 142 3.31 8.67 3.46
C ASP A 142 3.58 8.19 2.03
N PRO A 143 2.98 8.84 1.01
CA PRO A 143 3.18 8.46 -0.38
C PRO A 143 4.61 8.65 -0.90
N GLU A 144 5.42 9.49 -0.26
CA GLU A 144 6.82 9.68 -0.67
C GLU A 144 7.70 8.54 -0.13
N LEU A 145 7.39 7.98 1.05
CA LEU A 145 8.00 6.73 1.51
C LEU A 145 7.64 5.55 0.60
N GLU A 146 6.37 5.42 0.20
CA GLU A 146 5.93 4.40 -0.77
C GLU A 146 6.72 4.52 -2.09
N ALA A 147 6.83 5.74 -2.62
CA ALA A 147 7.57 6.07 -3.83
C ALA A 147 9.06 5.69 -3.74
N GLU A 148 9.71 5.99 -2.60
CA GLU A 148 11.11 5.65 -2.39
C GLU A 148 11.31 4.13 -2.30
N MET A 149 10.42 3.41 -1.63
CA MET A 149 10.49 1.94 -1.57
C MET A 149 10.29 1.31 -2.96
N LEU A 150 9.35 1.84 -3.77
CA LEU A 150 9.18 1.40 -5.16
C LEU A 150 10.44 1.63 -6.01
N ARG A 151 11.07 2.80 -5.87
CA ARG A 151 12.32 3.13 -6.57
C ARG A 151 13.45 2.17 -6.17
N ARG A 152 13.59 1.86 -4.89
CA ARG A 152 14.63 0.94 -4.40
C ARG A 152 14.40 -0.48 -4.85
N LEU A 153 13.15 -0.94 -4.81
CA LEU A 153 12.78 -2.24 -5.34
C LEU A 153 13.07 -2.32 -6.84
N MET A 154 12.78 -1.26 -7.60
CA MET A 154 13.10 -1.16 -9.03
C MET A 154 14.62 -1.33 -9.28
N ILE A 155 15.47 -0.73 -8.45
CA ILE A 155 16.93 -0.89 -8.52
C ILE A 155 17.35 -2.32 -8.17
N ARG A 156 16.80 -2.89 -7.08
CA ARG A 156 17.07 -4.28 -6.66
C ARG A 156 16.69 -5.31 -7.72
N LEU A 157 15.68 -5.02 -8.52
CA LEU A 157 15.24 -5.86 -9.64
C LEU A 157 16.05 -5.62 -10.93
N GLY A 158 17.15 -4.85 -10.85
CA GLY A 158 18.14 -4.71 -11.90
C GLY A 158 18.04 -3.43 -12.74
N SER A 159 17.27 -2.42 -12.31
CA SER A 159 17.23 -1.12 -13.00
C SER A 159 18.39 -0.22 -12.57
N ASP A 160 18.91 0.59 -13.49
CA ASP A 160 19.91 1.62 -13.17
C ASP A 160 19.33 2.71 -12.23
N GLU A 161 20.17 3.24 -11.32
CA GLU A 161 19.73 4.23 -10.32
C GLU A 161 19.23 5.54 -10.96
N LYS A 162 19.88 6.03 -12.03
CA LYS A 162 19.45 7.24 -12.73
C LYS A 162 18.14 7.00 -13.44
N HIS A 163 17.96 5.81 -14.01
CA HIS A 163 16.70 5.41 -14.65
C HIS A 163 15.55 5.33 -13.64
N ALA A 164 15.76 4.69 -12.48
CA ALA A 164 14.76 4.60 -11.42
C ALA A 164 14.39 5.97 -10.84
N ALA A 165 15.37 6.87 -10.66
CA ALA A 165 15.12 8.24 -10.23
C ALA A 165 14.30 9.04 -11.26
N ALA A 166 14.64 8.92 -12.54
CA ALA A 166 13.90 9.57 -13.62
C ALA A 166 12.46 9.06 -13.74
N ALA A 167 12.25 7.74 -13.61
CA ALA A 167 10.93 7.13 -13.60
C ALA A 167 10.06 7.66 -12.43
N LEU A 168 10.65 7.83 -11.25
CA LEU A 168 9.93 8.37 -10.10
C LEU A 168 9.57 9.85 -10.29
N GLN A 169 10.48 10.65 -10.87
CA GLN A 169 10.23 12.06 -11.16
C GLN A 169 9.15 12.25 -12.25
N ALA A 170 9.18 11.42 -13.30
CA ALA A 170 8.12 11.40 -14.31
C ALA A 170 6.75 11.07 -13.69
N ALA A 171 6.72 10.29 -12.60
CA ALA A 171 5.52 10.00 -11.83
C ALA A 171 5.15 11.08 -10.78
N LYS A 172 5.75 12.29 -10.79
CA LYS A 172 5.38 13.43 -9.93
C LYS A 172 4.50 14.45 -10.67
N GLU A 173 3.18 14.23 -10.68
CA GLU A 173 2.17 15.23 -11.02
C GLU A 173 1.26 15.55 -9.82
N LYS A 174 0.57 16.69 -9.88
CA LYS A 174 -0.39 17.13 -8.85
C LYS A 174 -1.57 16.15 -8.74
N ALA A 175 -1.94 15.76 -7.52
CA ALA A 175 -3.17 15.01 -7.29
C ALA A 175 -4.36 15.91 -7.66
N VAL A 176 -5.29 15.39 -8.46
CA VAL A 176 -6.57 16.02 -8.76
C VAL A 176 -7.61 15.21 -8.00
N GLU A 177 -8.52 15.90 -7.33
CA GLU A 177 -9.65 15.30 -6.64
C GLU A 177 -10.54 14.58 -7.66
N ARG A 178 -10.72 13.27 -7.45
CA ARG A 178 -11.36 12.36 -8.42
C ARG A 178 -12.38 11.43 -7.77
N ALA A 179 -12.77 11.71 -6.53
CA ALA A 179 -13.75 10.91 -5.82
C ALA A 179 -14.81 11.81 -5.19
N THR A 180 -16.07 11.39 -5.28
CA THR A 180 -17.21 12.06 -4.64
C THR A 180 -18.01 11.03 -3.87
N LEU A 181 -18.24 11.27 -2.58
CA LEU A 181 -19.08 10.40 -1.76
C LEU A 181 -20.52 10.90 -1.79
N THR A 182 -21.44 10.05 -2.28
CA THR A 182 -22.88 10.30 -2.28
C THR A 182 -23.58 9.34 -1.32
N ARG A 183 -24.73 9.76 -0.80
CA ARG A 183 -25.60 8.95 0.05
C ARG A 183 -27.00 8.96 -0.56
N GLY A 184 -27.52 7.78 -0.86
CA GLY A 184 -28.89 7.60 -1.31
C GLY A 184 -29.89 7.83 -0.18
N ASP A 185 -31.12 8.19 -0.54
CA ASP A 185 -32.23 8.42 0.39
C ASP A 185 -32.58 7.17 1.22
N ASP A 186 -32.20 6.00 0.71
CA ASP A 186 -32.39 4.69 1.33
C ASP A 186 -31.26 4.29 2.30
N GLY A 187 -30.32 5.21 2.57
CA GLY A 187 -29.18 5.03 3.46
C GLY A 187 -27.96 4.36 2.81
N ALA A 188 -28.02 3.97 1.53
CA ALA A 188 -26.90 3.38 0.82
C ALA A 188 -25.83 4.44 0.50
N GLY A 189 -24.58 4.18 0.90
CA GLY A 189 -23.44 5.00 0.46
C GLY A 189 -22.92 4.53 -0.89
N THR A 190 -22.58 5.48 -1.77
CA THR A 190 -21.89 5.18 -3.03
C THR A 190 -20.77 6.18 -3.22
N LEU A 191 -19.57 5.67 -3.45
CA LEU A 191 -18.43 6.49 -3.82
C LEU A 191 -18.30 6.50 -5.34
N GLU A 192 -18.43 7.66 -5.96
CA GLU A 192 -18.14 7.84 -7.38
C GLU A 192 -16.66 8.18 -7.55
N VAL A 193 -16.00 7.53 -8.49
CA VAL A 193 -14.61 7.78 -8.87
C VAL A 193 -14.60 8.22 -10.33
N ASP A 194 -14.08 9.42 -10.60
CA ASP A 194 -13.96 10.03 -11.93
C ASP A 194 -12.85 9.39 -12.78
N GLU A 195 -12.84 8.05 -12.82
CA GLU A 195 -11.91 7.25 -13.62
C GLU A 195 -12.57 5.98 -14.16
N SER A 196 -11.97 5.43 -15.22
CA SER A 196 -12.37 4.12 -15.76
C SER A 196 -12.19 3.01 -14.72
N PHE A 197 -12.96 1.93 -14.89
CA PHE A 197 -12.95 0.77 -14.00
C PHE A 197 -11.54 0.27 -13.69
N GLU A 198 -10.67 0.16 -14.70
CA GLU A 198 -9.31 -0.38 -14.51
C GLU A 198 -8.42 0.47 -13.60
N ARG A 199 -8.64 1.79 -13.62
CA ARG A 199 -7.89 2.72 -12.78
C ARG A 199 -8.52 2.79 -11.39
N ALA A 200 -9.84 2.89 -11.32
CA ALA A 200 -10.58 2.88 -10.05
C ALA A 200 -10.31 1.60 -9.26
N TRP A 201 -10.30 0.43 -9.91
CA TRP A 201 -9.94 -0.86 -9.32
C TRP A 201 -8.62 -0.78 -8.57
N ARG A 202 -7.52 -0.43 -9.28
CA ARG A 202 -6.19 -0.32 -8.66
C ARG A 202 -6.14 0.66 -7.50
N ARG A 203 -6.83 1.80 -7.64
CA ARG A 203 -6.87 2.80 -6.56
C ARG A 203 -7.60 2.30 -5.33
N VAL A 204 -8.76 1.66 -5.51
CA VAL A 204 -9.52 1.08 -4.41
C VAL A 204 -8.68 0.03 -3.68
N GLY A 205 -7.99 -0.84 -4.42
CA GLY A 205 -7.05 -1.80 -3.83
C GLY A 205 -5.98 -1.12 -2.97
N LEU A 206 -5.31 -0.08 -3.47
CA LEU A 206 -4.29 0.63 -2.68
C LEU A 206 -4.89 1.40 -1.49
N ALA A 207 -6.06 2.03 -1.67
CA ALA A 207 -6.76 2.73 -0.61
C ALA A 207 -7.10 1.76 0.55
N LEU A 208 -7.60 0.56 0.23
CA LEU A 208 -7.87 -0.49 1.19
C LEU A 208 -6.62 -0.88 1.97
N ASP A 209 -5.48 -1.05 1.29
CA ASP A 209 -4.21 -1.38 1.94
C ASP A 209 -3.76 -0.26 2.91
N ARG A 210 -3.85 1.02 2.49
CA ARG A 210 -3.48 2.19 3.31
C ARG A 210 -4.33 2.34 4.57
N VAL A 211 -5.64 2.08 4.47
CA VAL A 211 -6.56 2.20 5.62
C VAL A 211 -6.63 0.94 6.48
N GLY A 212 -5.79 -0.07 6.20
CA GLY A 212 -5.63 -1.25 7.06
C GLY A 212 -6.61 -2.38 6.80
N PHE A 213 -7.33 -2.36 5.67
CA PHE A 213 -8.09 -3.52 5.23
C PHE A 213 -7.13 -4.57 4.67
N THR A 214 -7.27 -5.81 5.13
CA THR A 214 -6.58 -6.94 4.51
C THR A 214 -7.44 -7.49 3.40
N VAL A 215 -6.97 -7.34 2.16
CA VAL A 215 -7.60 -7.96 0.99
C VAL A 215 -7.26 -9.45 1.02
N ILE A 216 -8.25 -10.29 1.31
CA ILE A 216 -8.09 -11.74 1.44
C ILE A 216 -8.25 -12.46 0.10
N ASP A 217 -9.07 -11.88 -0.78
CA ASP A 217 -9.32 -12.38 -2.13
C ASP A 217 -9.82 -11.21 -2.98
N ARG A 218 -9.76 -11.35 -4.29
CA ARG A 218 -10.28 -10.37 -5.23
C ARG A 218 -10.67 -11.04 -6.54
N ASP A 219 -11.78 -10.59 -7.08
CA ASP A 219 -12.24 -10.98 -8.40
C ASP A 219 -12.44 -9.73 -9.23
N ARG A 220 -11.42 -9.40 -10.04
CA ARG A 220 -11.48 -8.24 -10.93
C ARG A 220 -12.56 -8.37 -11.99
N SER A 221 -12.85 -9.58 -12.46
CA SER A 221 -13.88 -9.80 -13.49
C SER A 221 -15.28 -9.45 -12.98
N ARG A 222 -15.52 -9.69 -11.68
CA ARG A 222 -16.75 -9.32 -10.98
C ARG A 222 -16.65 -8.00 -10.22
N GLY A 223 -15.51 -7.32 -10.25
CA GLY A 223 -15.30 -6.07 -9.52
C GLY A 223 -15.39 -6.21 -7.99
N LEU A 224 -15.00 -7.36 -7.42
CA LEU A 224 -15.14 -7.63 -5.98
C LEU A 224 -13.78 -7.72 -5.27
N TYR A 225 -13.55 -6.88 -4.27
CA TYR A 225 -12.54 -7.14 -3.24
C TYR A 225 -13.20 -7.79 -2.03
N PHE A 226 -12.63 -8.88 -1.54
CA PHE A 226 -13.00 -9.50 -0.28
C PHE A 226 -12.01 -9.00 0.76
N VAL A 227 -12.52 -8.30 1.77
CA VAL A 227 -11.68 -7.59 2.73
C VAL A 227 -12.03 -7.92 4.16
N ARG A 228 -11.00 -7.91 5.01
CA ARG A 228 -11.12 -7.98 6.45
C ARG A 228 -10.64 -6.66 7.04
N TYR A 229 -11.42 -6.09 7.95
CA TYR A 229 -10.95 -4.95 8.72
C TYR A 229 -10.11 -5.44 9.91
N VAL A 230 -8.89 -4.90 10.05
CA VAL A 230 -8.07 -5.10 11.25
C VAL A 230 -8.06 -3.77 11.98
N ASP A 231 -8.67 -3.74 13.16
CA ASP A 231 -8.61 -2.57 14.03
C ASP A 231 -7.15 -2.31 14.46
N PRO A 232 -6.59 -1.12 14.21
CA PRO A 232 -5.24 -0.77 14.62
C PRO A 232 -4.98 -0.93 16.12
N GLU A 233 -5.99 -0.77 16.97
CA GLU A 233 -5.87 -0.96 18.42
C GLU A 233 -5.65 -2.44 18.78
N ILE A 234 -6.30 -3.35 18.05
CA ILE A 234 -6.18 -4.81 18.24
C ILE A 234 -4.84 -5.37 17.71
N ASP A 235 -4.25 -4.76 16.66
CA ASP A 235 -2.92 -5.15 16.15
C ASP A 235 -1.81 -4.85 17.17
N ASN A 236 -2.00 -3.81 18.00
CA ASN A 236 -1.02 -3.40 19.02
C ASN A 236 -1.02 -4.32 20.26
N GLU A 237 -2.17 -4.80 20.72
CA GLU A 237 -2.28 -5.69 21.89
C GLU A 237 -1.62 -7.07 21.67
N LYS A 238 -1.66 -7.59 20.44
CA LYS A 238 -1.16 -8.94 20.12
C LYS A 238 0.37 -9.10 20.20
N LYS A 239 1.13 -7.99 20.25
CA LYS A 239 2.60 -8.06 20.34
C LYS A 239 3.11 -8.43 21.73
N GLU A 240 2.34 -8.20 22.80
CA GLU A 240 2.75 -8.63 24.15
C GLU A 240 2.69 -10.16 24.30
N ASP A 241 1.77 -10.83 23.59
CA ASP A 241 1.61 -12.29 23.63
C ASP A 241 2.53 -13.07 22.66
N GLY A 242 3.10 -12.40 21.66
CA GLY A 242 3.75 -13.04 20.50
C GLY A 242 5.10 -13.73 20.75
N PHE A 243 5.83 -13.35 21.81
CA PHE A 243 7.17 -13.88 22.06
C PHE A 243 7.19 -15.14 22.93
N PHE A 244 6.15 -15.37 23.75
CA PHE A 244 6.08 -16.53 24.66
C PHE A 244 5.08 -17.62 24.22
N ALA A 245 4.14 -17.31 23.30
CA ALA A 245 3.14 -18.28 22.85
C ALA A 245 3.71 -19.41 21.97
N ARG A 246 4.94 -19.28 21.45
CA ARG A 246 5.54 -20.22 20.49
C ARG A 246 6.05 -21.54 21.12
N LEU A 247 5.89 -21.72 22.43
CA LEU A 247 6.36 -22.91 23.18
C LEU A 247 5.24 -23.78 23.77
N ASN A 248 3.96 -23.51 23.48
CA ASN A 248 2.88 -24.34 24.00
C ASN A 248 1.99 -24.94 22.89
N PRO A 249 2.27 -26.17 22.43
CA PRO A 249 1.51 -26.83 21.34
C PRO A 249 0.08 -27.25 21.74
N PHE A 250 -0.37 -26.99 22.97
CA PHE A 250 -1.67 -27.44 23.49
C PHE A 250 -2.71 -26.34 23.72
N LYS A 251 -2.44 -25.08 23.34
CA LYS A 251 -3.46 -24.01 23.41
C LYS A 251 -4.09 -23.82 22.04
N SER A 252 -5.06 -24.68 21.70
CA SER A 252 -6.00 -24.41 20.62
C SER A 252 -6.79 -23.14 20.98
N SER A 253 -6.48 -22.02 20.33
CA SER A 253 -7.19 -20.76 20.49
C SER A 253 -8.59 -20.86 19.88
N SER A 254 -9.53 -21.40 20.65
CA SER A 254 -10.94 -21.13 20.43
C SER A 254 -11.23 -19.70 20.87
N ASP A 255 -11.13 -18.77 19.93
CA ASP A 255 -11.83 -17.48 20.05
C ASP A 255 -12.30 -17.04 18.66
N GLY A 256 -13.45 -17.59 18.29
CA GLY A 256 -14.19 -17.25 17.09
C GLY A 256 -14.84 -15.87 17.23
N LYS A 257 -14.05 -14.81 17.32
CA LYS A 257 -14.51 -13.50 16.85
C LYS A 257 -14.66 -13.64 15.34
N GLN A 258 -15.89 -13.89 14.89
CA GLN A 258 -16.24 -13.99 13.47
C GLN A 258 -15.52 -12.87 12.74
N GLN A 259 -14.54 -13.24 11.92
CA GLN A 259 -13.78 -12.29 11.12
C GLN A 259 -14.77 -11.72 10.11
N ILE A 260 -15.36 -10.56 10.39
CA ILE A 260 -16.40 -9.98 9.55
C ILE A 260 -15.73 -9.64 8.21
N GLN A 261 -16.10 -10.38 7.18
CA GLN A 261 -15.66 -10.17 5.82
C GLN A 261 -16.61 -9.18 5.16
N TYR A 262 -16.06 -8.12 4.59
CA TYR A 262 -16.79 -7.17 3.77
C TYR A 262 -16.45 -7.40 2.31
N ARG A 263 -17.39 -7.05 1.43
CA ARG A 263 -17.17 -7.05 -0.01
C ARG A 263 -17.18 -5.62 -0.51
N ILE A 264 -16.09 -5.18 -1.11
CA ILE A 264 -16.03 -3.88 -1.77
C ILE A 264 -16.26 -4.12 -3.25
N PHE A 265 -17.38 -3.61 -3.76
CA PHE A 265 -17.78 -3.77 -5.13
C PHE A 265 -17.47 -2.51 -5.92
N VAL A 266 -16.61 -2.65 -6.92
CA VAL A 266 -16.27 -1.62 -7.90
C VAL A 266 -17.03 -1.94 -9.17
N LYS A 267 -17.84 -1.00 -9.66
CA LYS A 267 -18.65 -1.16 -10.86
C LYS A 267 -18.24 -0.14 -11.91
N ASP A 268 -18.14 -0.61 -13.15
CA ASP A 268 -17.95 0.27 -14.30
C ASP A 268 -19.21 1.09 -14.58
N ALA A 269 -19.05 2.40 -14.74
CA ALA A 269 -20.08 3.36 -15.12
C ALA A 269 -19.59 4.22 -16.32
N GLY A 270 -18.79 3.64 -17.22
CA GLY A 270 -18.30 4.29 -18.44
C GLY A 270 -17.02 5.08 -18.20
N SER A 271 -17.12 6.42 -18.20
CA SER A 271 -15.96 7.28 -17.89
C SER A 271 -15.70 7.40 -16.37
N ARG A 272 -16.59 6.84 -15.56
CA ARG A 272 -16.54 6.83 -14.09
C ARG A 272 -16.69 5.40 -13.58
N SER A 273 -16.39 5.20 -12.32
CA SER A 273 -16.64 3.96 -11.60
C SER A 273 -17.37 4.26 -10.29
N THR A 274 -18.20 3.32 -9.83
CA THR A 274 -18.82 3.42 -8.51
C THR A 274 -18.27 2.36 -7.57
N VAL A 275 -18.16 2.71 -6.28
CA VAL A 275 -17.69 1.83 -5.22
C VAL A 275 -18.76 1.76 -4.14
N GLN A 276 -19.16 0.53 -3.80
CA GLN A 276 -20.17 0.23 -2.78
C GLN A 276 -19.66 -0.89 -1.87
N VAL A 277 -20.17 -0.93 -0.64
CA VAL A 277 -19.95 -2.07 0.26
C VAL A 277 -21.15 -3.00 0.12
N LEU A 278 -20.89 -4.29 -0.06
CA LEU A 278 -21.90 -5.33 -0.13
C LEU A 278 -21.86 -6.21 1.11
N THR A 279 -23.03 -6.73 1.49
CA THR A 279 -23.14 -7.80 2.48
C THR A 279 -22.60 -9.12 1.91
N PRO A 280 -22.32 -10.12 2.76
CA PRO A 280 -21.94 -11.46 2.30
C PRO A 280 -22.98 -12.14 1.39
N GLU A 281 -24.24 -11.70 1.44
CA GLU A 281 -25.34 -12.18 0.58
C GLU A 281 -25.41 -11.43 -0.75
N GLY A 282 -24.62 -10.35 -0.93
CA GLY A 282 -24.52 -9.58 -2.16
C GLY A 282 -25.44 -8.37 -2.25
N GLY A 283 -26.24 -8.07 -1.22
CA GLY A 283 -27.01 -6.83 -1.13
C GLY A 283 -26.13 -5.63 -0.76
N ILE A 284 -26.59 -4.41 -1.03
CA ILE A 284 -25.86 -3.20 -0.59
C ILE A 284 -25.90 -3.13 0.95
N ASP A 285 -24.73 -3.00 1.57
CA ASP A 285 -24.59 -2.84 3.01
C ASP A 285 -24.87 -1.38 3.40
N LYS A 286 -25.88 -1.20 4.26
CA LYS A 286 -26.37 0.11 4.75
C LYS A 286 -25.97 0.39 6.20
N SER A 287 -25.15 -0.48 6.79
CA SER A 287 -24.71 -0.36 8.18
C SER A 287 -23.85 0.89 8.40
N GLU A 288 -23.74 1.32 9.66
CA GLU A 288 -22.78 2.37 10.04
C GLU A 288 -21.33 1.98 9.71
N THR A 289 -21.02 0.68 9.72
CA THR A 289 -19.71 0.18 9.33
C THR A 289 -19.45 0.39 7.84
N SER A 290 -20.41 0.08 6.97
CA SER A 290 -20.32 0.39 5.53
C SER A 290 -20.05 1.88 5.29
N LYS A 291 -20.76 2.77 6.01
CA LYS A 291 -20.54 4.22 5.92
C LYS A 291 -19.12 4.61 6.35
N ARG A 292 -18.59 4.01 7.42
CA ARG A 292 -17.22 4.22 7.87
C ARG A 292 -16.20 3.75 6.84
N ILE A 293 -16.39 2.57 6.25
CA ILE A 293 -15.54 2.02 5.18
C ILE A 293 -15.50 3.01 4.00
N LEU A 294 -16.66 3.46 3.53
CA LEU A 294 -16.75 4.38 2.39
C LEU A 294 -16.10 5.74 2.68
N ASN A 295 -16.23 6.27 3.91
CA ASN A 295 -15.53 7.49 4.31
C ASN A 295 -13.99 7.29 4.29
N LEU A 296 -13.49 6.18 4.82
CA LEU A 296 -12.06 5.86 4.80
C LEU A 296 -11.53 5.75 3.36
N LEU A 297 -12.29 5.09 2.48
CA LEU A 297 -11.94 5.00 1.05
C LEU A 297 -11.99 6.37 0.37
N TYR A 298 -13.02 7.17 0.64
CA TYR A 298 -13.15 8.53 0.10
C TYR A 298 -11.93 9.39 0.48
N ASP A 299 -11.50 9.37 1.74
CA ASP A 299 -10.34 10.14 2.20
C ASP A 299 -9.04 9.75 1.51
N GLN A 300 -8.92 8.51 1.01
CA GLN A 300 -7.76 8.06 0.23
C GLN A 300 -7.86 8.34 -1.28
N LEU A 301 -9.08 8.51 -1.78
CA LEU A 301 -9.38 8.58 -3.21
C LEU A 301 -9.65 10.00 -3.73
N LYS A 302 -9.95 10.94 -2.83
CA LYS A 302 -10.03 12.37 -3.12
C LYS A 302 -8.65 12.99 -3.43
#